data_AF-A0A3E4UPY3-F1
#
_entry.id   AF-A0A3E4UPY3-F1
#
_cell.length_a   1.000
_cell.length_b   1.000
_cell.length_c   1.000
_cell.angle_alpha   90.00
_cell.angle_beta   90.00
_cell.angle_gamma   90.00
#
_symmetry.space_group_name_H-M   'P 1'
#
loop_
_entity.id
_entity.type
_entity.pdbx_description
1 polymer ?
#
loop_
_entity_poly.entity_id
_entity_poly.type
_entity_poly.pdbx_seq_one_letter_code
_entity_poly.pdbx_strand_id
1 'polypeptide(L)'
;MFPIKYIDNNLVWNKDNEVFAYYELIPYNYSFLSAEQKFIVHDSFRQLIAQSREGKIHALQIATESSIRSQQEQSKKLVTGKLKEVACQKIDEQTEALVSMIGDNQVDYRFFLGFKLMVTEEQLNLKNMKKSAWLTFTEFLHEVNHTLMNDFVSMPNDEINRYMKMEKLLENKISRRFKVRRLEIHDFGYLMEHLYGRDGIAYEDYEYQLPKKKLNKETLIKHYDLIRPTRCVIEESQRYLRLEHEDKESYVSYFTVNAIVGELDFPSSEIFYFQQQQFTFPVDTSMNVEIVENRKALTTVRNKKKELKDLDNHAYQAGSETSSNVVDALDSVDELETDLDQTKESMYKLSYVVRVSADDLDELKRRCDEVKDFYDDLNVKLVRPAGDMLGLHSEFLPASKRYINDYVQYVKSDFLAGLGFGATQQLGETTGIYMGYSVDTGRNVYLQPSLASQGVKGTVTNALASAFVGSLGGGKSFCNNLLVYYAVLFGGQALLLDPKSERGNWKETLPEIAHEINIVNLTSDKG
;
A
#
# COMPACT_ATOMS: atom_id res chain seq x y z
N MET A 1 -17.26 -12.88 -9.82
CA MET A 1 -18.51 -12.18 -9.39
C MET A 1 -18.12 -10.98 -8.55
N PHE A 2 -18.65 -9.78 -8.81
CA PHE A 2 -18.32 -8.57 -8.05
C PHE A 2 -18.68 -8.73 -6.55
N PRO A 3 -17.73 -8.57 -5.61
CA PRO A 3 -17.94 -8.94 -4.20
C PRO A 3 -18.63 -7.85 -3.36
N ILE A 4 -18.57 -6.60 -3.80
CA ILE A 4 -19.10 -5.45 -3.04
C ILE A 4 -20.61 -5.37 -3.22
N LYS A 5 -21.31 -5.24 -2.09
CA LYS A 5 -22.76 -5.01 -2.01
C LYS A 5 -23.07 -3.52 -1.85
N TYR A 6 -22.35 -2.81 -0.98
CA TYR A 6 -22.58 -1.40 -0.67
C TYR A 6 -21.29 -0.74 -0.16
N ILE A 7 -21.12 0.57 -0.42
CA ILE A 7 -19.98 1.36 0.07
C ILE A 7 -20.49 2.64 0.73
N ASP A 8 -19.99 2.95 1.93
CA ASP A 8 -20.24 4.22 2.61
C ASP A 8 -19.00 4.74 3.33
N ASN A 9 -18.47 5.89 2.87
CA ASN A 9 -17.20 6.42 3.35
C ASN A 9 -16.10 5.37 3.17
N ASN A 10 -15.39 5.00 4.22
CA ASN A 10 -14.39 3.94 4.20
C ASN A 10 -14.95 2.55 4.52
N LEU A 11 -16.27 2.39 4.61
CA LEU A 11 -16.92 1.12 4.92
C LEU A 11 -17.38 0.41 3.65
N VAL A 12 -17.09 -0.89 3.57
CA VAL A 12 -17.46 -1.76 2.45
C VAL A 12 -18.23 -2.96 2.99
N TRP A 13 -19.46 -3.12 2.54
CA TRP A 13 -20.27 -4.32 2.80
C TRP A 13 -20.10 -5.26 1.62
N ASN A 14 -19.70 -6.50 1.88
CA ASN A 14 -19.66 -7.53 0.85
C ASN A 14 -20.99 -8.29 0.74
N LYS A 15 -21.09 -9.16 -0.26
CA LYS A 15 -22.30 -9.99 -0.49
C LYS A 15 -22.54 -11.04 0.60
N ASP A 16 -21.53 -11.39 1.38
CA ASP A 16 -21.65 -12.26 2.55
C ASP A 16 -22.09 -11.48 3.82
N ASN A 17 -22.41 -10.18 3.66
CA ASN A 17 -22.79 -9.24 4.71
C ASN A 17 -21.70 -9.02 5.79
N GLU A 18 -20.45 -9.24 5.43
CA GLU A 18 -19.31 -8.78 6.24
C GLU A 18 -19.05 -7.31 5.93
N VAL A 19 -18.68 -6.55 6.98
CA VAL A 19 -18.37 -5.12 6.87
C VAL A 19 -16.90 -4.92 7.14
N PHE A 20 -16.22 -4.25 6.20
CA PHE A 20 -14.82 -3.89 6.31
C PHE A 20 -14.66 -2.38 6.41
N ALA A 21 -13.76 -1.93 7.26
CA ALA A 21 -13.27 -0.55 7.25
C ALA A 21 -11.89 -0.51 6.58
N TYR A 22 -11.74 0.31 5.54
CA TYR A 22 -10.47 0.48 4.83
C TYR A 22 -9.71 1.72 5.27
N TYR A 23 -8.39 1.60 5.30
CA TYR A 23 -7.45 2.69 5.55
C TYR A 23 -6.29 2.60 4.58
N GLU A 24 -5.78 3.75 4.17
CA GLU A 24 -4.47 3.85 3.54
C GLU A 24 -3.44 3.98 4.65
N LEU A 25 -2.48 3.07 4.66
CA LEU A 25 -1.27 3.20 5.45
C LEU A 25 -0.33 4.16 4.74
N ILE A 26 -0.06 5.31 5.36
CA ILE A 26 0.92 6.24 4.81
C ILE A 26 2.29 5.56 4.90
N PRO A 27 3.00 5.43 3.77
CA PRO A 27 4.25 4.71 3.77
C PRO A 27 5.29 5.37 4.69
N TYR A 28 6.21 4.56 5.22
CA TYR A 28 7.28 5.03 6.11
C TYR A 28 8.64 4.70 5.52
N ASN A 29 9.58 5.62 5.69
CA ASN A 29 10.95 5.40 5.24
C ASN A 29 11.61 4.31 6.09
N TYR A 30 12.01 3.23 5.43
CA TYR A 30 12.62 2.06 6.05
C TYR A 30 14.14 2.00 5.86
N SER A 31 14.65 2.62 4.79
CA SER A 31 16.07 2.57 4.40
C SER A 31 17.01 3.13 5.45
N PHE A 32 16.58 4.14 6.21
CA PHE A 32 17.42 4.81 7.22
C PHE A 32 17.22 4.28 8.64
N LEU A 33 16.41 3.23 8.83
CA LEU A 33 16.19 2.65 10.14
C LEU A 33 17.35 1.73 10.55
N SER A 34 17.83 1.89 11.79
CA SER A 34 18.72 0.91 12.40
C SER A 34 18.01 -0.44 12.58
N ALA A 35 18.77 -1.53 12.78
CA ALA A 35 18.19 -2.84 13.04
C ALA A 35 17.19 -2.81 14.23
N GLU A 36 17.53 -2.11 15.32
CA GLU A 36 16.64 -1.93 16.47
C GLU A 36 15.34 -1.19 16.10
N GLN A 37 15.42 -0.14 15.29
CA GLN A 37 14.25 0.59 14.83
C GLN A 37 13.37 -0.26 13.90
N LYS A 38 13.98 -1.11 13.06
CA LYS A 38 13.26 -2.08 12.23
C LYS A 38 12.46 -3.07 13.11
N PHE A 39 13.06 -3.57 14.19
CA PHE A 39 12.34 -4.41 15.18
C PHE A 39 11.19 -3.68 15.87
N ILE A 40 11.31 -2.38 16.17
CA ILE A 40 10.21 -1.59 16.76
C ILE A 40 9.02 -1.48 15.79
N VAL A 41 9.29 -1.26 14.50
CA VAL A 41 8.24 -1.19 13.47
C VAL A 41 7.59 -2.56 13.29
N HIS A 42 8.38 -3.62 13.20
CA HIS A 42 7.91 -5.00 13.13
C HIS A 42 7.00 -5.33 14.32
N ASP A 43 7.44 -5.07 15.56
CA ASP A 43 6.62 -5.35 16.75
C ASP A 43 5.32 -4.52 16.75
N SER A 44 5.36 -3.29 16.24
CA SER A 44 4.16 -2.46 16.09
C SER A 44 3.13 -3.08 15.14
N PHE A 45 3.57 -3.68 14.03
CA PHE A 45 2.72 -4.42 13.09
C PHE A 45 2.23 -5.73 13.69
N ARG A 46 3.13 -6.50 14.31
CA ARG A 46 2.81 -7.74 15.00
C ARG A 46 1.70 -7.52 16.03
N GLN A 47 1.84 -6.48 16.85
CA GLN A 47 0.82 -6.11 17.84
C GLN A 47 -0.50 -5.66 17.19
N LEU A 48 -0.47 -4.94 16.07
CA LEU A 48 -1.69 -4.53 15.35
C LEU A 48 -2.48 -5.77 14.89
N ILE A 49 -1.78 -6.75 14.32
CA ILE A 49 -2.37 -7.99 13.81
C ILE A 49 -2.84 -8.90 14.97
N ALA A 50 -2.02 -9.02 16.02
CA ALA A 50 -2.29 -9.87 17.18
C ALA A 50 -3.41 -9.35 18.10
N GLN A 51 -3.70 -8.04 18.07
CA GLN A 51 -4.80 -7.45 18.86
C GLN A 51 -6.18 -7.95 18.44
N SER A 52 -6.34 -8.34 17.18
CA SER A 52 -7.58 -8.93 16.68
C SER A 52 -7.53 -10.44 16.95
N ARG A 53 -8.36 -10.92 17.89
CA ARG A 53 -8.45 -12.35 18.24
C ARG A 53 -9.29 -13.17 17.26
N GLU A 54 -10.15 -12.49 16.51
CA GLU A 54 -11.02 -13.04 15.48
C GLU A 54 -11.25 -11.95 14.42
N GLY A 55 -11.39 -12.35 13.16
CA GLY A 55 -11.71 -11.43 12.07
C GLY A 55 -10.98 -11.76 10.78
N LYS A 56 -11.00 -10.79 9.86
CA LYS A 56 -10.30 -10.83 8.58
C LYS A 56 -9.58 -9.51 8.36
N ILE A 57 -8.41 -9.58 7.75
CA ILE A 57 -7.64 -8.43 7.29
C ILE A 57 -7.43 -8.61 5.79
N HIS A 58 -7.65 -7.56 5.01
CA HIS A 58 -7.35 -7.52 3.60
C HIS A 58 -6.30 -6.44 3.37
N ALA A 59 -5.09 -6.81 3.01
CA ALA A 59 -4.00 -5.87 2.76
C ALA A 59 -3.69 -5.85 1.26
N LEU A 60 -3.62 -4.66 0.69
CA LEU A 60 -3.36 -4.43 -0.73
C LEU A 60 -2.13 -3.53 -0.85
N GLN A 61 -1.13 -3.95 -1.62
CA GLN A 61 -0.11 -3.07 -2.15
C GLN A 61 -0.43 -2.87 -3.63
N ILE A 62 -0.66 -1.63 -4.03
CA ILE A 62 -1.06 -1.29 -5.41
C ILE A 62 -0.05 -0.31 -5.99
N ALA A 63 0.45 -0.64 -7.17
CA ALA A 63 1.22 0.28 -8.00
C ALA A 63 0.27 1.35 -8.54
N THR A 64 0.56 2.61 -8.24
CA THR A 64 -0.25 3.76 -8.64
C THR A 64 0.59 4.70 -9.49
N GLU A 65 -0.07 5.46 -10.35
CA GLU A 65 0.58 6.53 -11.10
C GLU A 65 0.55 7.85 -10.33
N SER A 66 1.64 8.59 -10.36
CA SER A 66 1.71 9.96 -9.85
C SER A 66 2.16 10.90 -10.98
N SER A 67 1.42 11.98 -11.19
CA SER A 67 1.72 12.95 -12.25
C SER A 67 2.84 13.90 -11.81
N ILE A 68 3.91 13.97 -12.61
CA ILE A 68 5.01 14.92 -12.40
C ILE A 68 4.49 16.36 -12.53
N ARG A 69 3.61 16.61 -13.49
CA ARG A 69 2.98 17.91 -13.69
C ARG A 69 2.16 18.33 -12.48
N SER A 70 1.32 17.42 -11.96
CA SER A 70 0.52 17.71 -10.76
C SER A 70 1.42 18.00 -9.55
N GLN A 71 2.48 17.21 -9.33
CA GLN A 71 3.46 17.45 -8.27
C GLN A 71 4.18 18.81 -8.41
N GLN A 72 4.58 19.18 -9.62
CA GLN A 72 5.24 20.46 -9.89
C GLN A 72 4.28 21.64 -9.73
N GLU A 73 3.04 21.52 -10.18
CA GLU A 73 1.98 22.53 -9.95
C GLU A 73 1.69 22.72 -8.46
N GLN A 74 1.65 21.64 -7.69
CA GLN A 74 1.54 21.72 -6.24
C GLN A 74 2.77 22.40 -5.61
N SER A 75 3.97 22.12 -6.15
CA SER A 75 5.21 22.76 -5.71
C SER A 75 5.22 24.27 -5.98
N LYS A 76 4.63 24.74 -7.10
CA LYS A 76 4.43 26.18 -7.37
C LYS A 76 3.56 26.87 -6.33
N LYS A 77 2.59 26.16 -5.72
CA LYS A 77 1.74 26.74 -4.64
C LYS A 77 2.54 27.06 -3.38
N LEU A 78 3.69 26.43 -3.19
CA LEU A 78 4.60 26.67 -2.07
C LEU A 78 5.53 27.87 -2.29
N VAL A 79 5.58 28.41 -3.51
CA VAL A 79 6.42 29.56 -3.85
C VAL A 79 5.84 30.84 -3.25
N THR A 80 6.69 31.56 -2.51
CA THR A 80 6.35 32.84 -1.89
C THR A 80 7.40 33.90 -2.19
N GLY A 81 7.16 35.15 -1.79
CA GLY A 81 8.11 36.25 -1.94
C GLY A 81 8.07 36.95 -3.31
N LYS A 82 9.07 37.82 -3.55
CA LYS A 82 9.11 38.72 -4.71
C LYS A 82 9.46 38.02 -6.03
N LEU A 83 10.18 36.90 -5.95
CA LEU A 83 10.69 36.17 -7.12
C LEU A 83 9.71 35.11 -7.64
N LYS A 84 8.44 35.19 -7.24
CA LYS A 84 7.42 34.18 -7.52
C LYS A 84 7.28 33.88 -9.02
N GLU A 85 7.26 34.90 -9.86
CA GLU A 85 7.13 34.74 -11.33
C GLU A 85 8.33 33.98 -11.91
N VAL A 86 9.55 34.37 -11.53
CA VAL A 86 10.79 33.71 -11.94
C VAL A 86 10.82 32.26 -11.47
N ALA A 87 10.42 32.02 -10.22
CA ALA A 87 10.36 30.68 -9.63
C ALA A 87 9.37 29.77 -10.38
N CYS A 88 8.16 30.25 -10.67
CA CYS A 88 7.17 29.48 -11.44
C CYS A 88 7.72 29.14 -12.84
N GLN A 89 8.32 30.09 -13.55
CA GLN A 89 8.94 29.84 -14.85
C GLN A 89 10.05 28.78 -14.77
N LYS A 90 10.89 28.83 -13.74
CA LYS A 90 11.94 27.81 -13.53
C LYS A 90 11.36 26.44 -13.22
N ILE A 91 10.26 26.36 -12.47
CA ILE A 91 9.57 25.09 -12.23
C ILE A 91 8.94 24.56 -13.52
N ASP A 92 8.39 25.42 -14.38
CA ASP A 92 7.89 25.03 -15.71
C ASP A 92 8.99 24.44 -16.60
N GLU A 93 10.13 25.12 -16.71
CA GLU A 93 11.30 24.62 -17.44
C GLU A 93 11.78 23.26 -16.90
N GLN A 94 11.80 23.09 -15.57
CA GLN A 94 12.11 21.80 -14.94
C GLN A 94 11.06 20.73 -15.26
N THR A 95 9.78 21.09 -15.28
CA THR A 95 8.68 20.15 -15.53
C THR A 95 8.80 19.56 -16.93
N GLU A 96 9.00 20.40 -17.95
CA GLU A 96 9.18 19.92 -19.33
C GLU A 96 10.42 19.04 -19.47
N ALA A 97 11.52 19.40 -18.80
CA ALA A 97 12.73 18.56 -18.80
C ALA A 97 12.46 17.18 -18.17
N LEU A 98 11.79 17.12 -17.02
CA LEU A 98 11.46 15.85 -16.35
C LEU A 98 10.51 15.00 -17.20
N VAL A 99 9.43 15.58 -17.71
CA VAL A 99 8.46 14.86 -18.55
C VAL A 99 9.13 14.31 -19.81
N SER A 100 10.07 15.07 -20.41
CA SER A 100 10.83 14.59 -21.57
C SER A 100 11.77 13.41 -21.26
N MET A 101 12.25 13.29 -20.01
CA MET A 101 13.21 12.26 -19.60
C MET A 101 12.53 10.97 -19.13
N ILE A 102 11.45 11.08 -18.35
CA ILE A 102 10.85 9.94 -17.64
C ILE A 102 9.37 9.71 -17.96
N GLY A 103 8.76 10.55 -18.80
CA GLY A 103 7.33 10.52 -19.09
C GLY A 103 6.50 11.36 -18.12
N ASP A 104 5.17 11.40 -18.31
CA ASP A 104 4.29 12.28 -17.53
C ASP A 104 3.96 11.72 -16.13
N ASN A 105 3.97 10.39 -16.01
CA ASN A 105 3.58 9.66 -14.83
C ASN A 105 4.73 8.81 -14.30
N GLN A 106 4.82 8.74 -12.97
CA GLN A 106 5.76 7.87 -12.27
C GLN A 106 5.01 6.79 -11.49
N VAL A 107 5.57 5.58 -11.43
CA VAL A 107 5.03 4.49 -10.61
C VAL A 107 5.41 4.71 -9.15
N ASP A 108 4.40 4.82 -8.29
CA ASP A 108 4.51 4.77 -6.83
C ASP A 108 3.75 3.55 -6.29
N TYR A 109 3.89 3.25 -5.00
CA TYR A 109 3.22 2.15 -4.32
C TYR A 109 2.43 2.67 -3.14
N ARG A 110 1.13 2.37 -3.12
CA ARG A 110 0.22 2.68 -2.03
C ARG A 110 -0.25 1.41 -1.32
N PHE A 111 -0.50 1.55 -0.02
CA PHE A 111 -0.76 0.42 0.88
C PHE A 111 -2.11 0.59 1.54
N PHE A 112 -3.06 -0.30 1.25
CA PHE A 112 -4.41 -0.26 1.77
C PHE A 112 -4.67 -1.44 2.71
N LEU A 113 -5.35 -1.17 3.82
CA LEU A 113 -5.68 -2.14 4.87
C LEU A 113 -7.18 -2.10 5.15
N GLY A 114 -7.87 -3.19 4.84
CA GLY A 114 -9.25 -3.46 5.21
C GLY A 114 -9.31 -4.34 6.46
N PHE A 115 -10.04 -3.91 7.48
CA PHE A 115 -10.30 -4.72 8.68
C PHE A 115 -11.77 -5.06 8.77
N LYS A 116 -12.09 -6.35 8.95
CA LYS A 116 -13.46 -6.78 9.24
C LYS A 116 -13.89 -6.24 10.60
N LEU A 117 -15.01 -5.51 10.64
CA LEU A 117 -15.59 -4.98 11.85
C LEU A 117 -16.40 -6.08 12.56
N MET A 118 -15.92 -6.50 13.74
CA MET A 118 -16.57 -7.52 14.56
C MET A 118 -17.50 -6.89 15.58
N VAL A 119 -18.79 -7.23 15.53
CA VAL A 119 -19.74 -6.81 16.56
C VAL A 119 -19.51 -7.64 17.80
N THR A 120 -18.77 -7.12 18.78
CA THR A 120 -18.64 -7.79 20.08
C THR A 120 -19.91 -7.55 20.91
N GLU A 121 -20.50 -8.62 21.44
CA GLU A 121 -21.70 -8.52 22.29
C GLU A 121 -21.44 -7.83 23.64
N GLU A 122 -20.19 -7.81 24.10
CA GLU A 122 -19.82 -7.39 25.48
C GLU A 122 -19.58 -5.88 25.65
N GLN A 123 -19.33 -5.11 24.59
CA GLN A 123 -19.04 -3.66 24.71
C GLN A 123 -20.27 -2.76 24.50
N LEU A 124 -21.47 -3.33 24.35
CA LEU A 124 -22.69 -2.55 24.14
C LEU A 124 -23.76 -3.01 25.13
N ASN A 125 -23.98 -2.20 26.17
CA ASN A 125 -25.00 -2.40 27.18
C ASN A 125 -26.41 -2.19 26.59
N LEU A 126 -26.86 -3.09 25.72
CA LEU A 126 -28.06 -2.89 24.89
C LEU A 126 -28.78 -4.23 24.62
N LYS A 127 -29.37 -4.82 25.66
CA LYS A 127 -30.35 -5.91 25.52
C LYS A 127 -31.56 -5.52 24.65
N ASN A 128 -31.84 -4.22 24.48
CA ASN A 128 -32.93 -3.71 23.64
C ASN A 128 -32.55 -3.45 22.17
N MET A 129 -31.27 -3.24 21.83
CA MET A 129 -30.86 -3.06 20.42
C MET A 129 -30.60 -4.37 19.68
N LYS A 130 -30.35 -5.49 20.38
CA LYS A 130 -30.17 -6.80 19.73
C LYS A 130 -31.42 -7.26 18.97
N LYS A 131 -32.62 -7.11 19.55
CA LYS A 131 -33.89 -7.46 18.87
C LYS A 131 -34.14 -6.56 17.66
N SER A 132 -33.97 -5.25 17.82
CA SER A 132 -34.17 -4.29 16.72
C SER A 132 -33.17 -4.52 15.58
N ALA A 133 -31.89 -4.75 15.91
CA ALA A 133 -30.85 -4.94 14.89
C ALA A 133 -30.99 -6.27 14.14
N TRP A 134 -31.39 -7.35 14.83
CA TRP A 134 -31.69 -8.61 14.15
C TRP A 134 -32.88 -8.44 13.20
N LEU A 135 -33.93 -7.72 13.63
CA LEU A 135 -35.08 -7.40 12.79
C LEU A 135 -34.72 -6.50 11.59
N THR A 136 -33.92 -5.44 11.77
CA THR A 136 -33.50 -4.56 10.67
C THR A 136 -32.57 -5.27 9.69
N PHE A 137 -31.69 -6.16 10.18
CA PHE A 137 -30.80 -6.96 9.35
C PHE A 137 -31.57 -8.05 8.58
N THR A 138 -32.55 -8.71 9.20
CA THR A 138 -33.44 -9.65 8.49
C THR A 138 -34.36 -8.93 7.52
N GLU A 139 -34.85 -7.74 7.86
CA GLU A 139 -35.60 -6.87 6.94
C GLU A 139 -34.75 -6.50 5.72
N PHE A 140 -33.48 -6.12 5.89
CA PHE A 140 -32.55 -5.91 4.77
C PHE A 140 -32.33 -7.17 3.90
N LEU A 141 -32.21 -8.36 4.52
CA LEU A 141 -32.13 -9.63 3.78
C LEU A 141 -33.40 -9.87 2.93
N HIS A 142 -34.56 -9.48 3.44
CA HIS A 142 -35.85 -9.63 2.74
C HIS A 142 -36.14 -8.51 1.73
N GLU A 143 -35.70 -7.27 1.99
CA GLU A 143 -35.95 -6.08 1.17
C GLU A 143 -35.10 -6.07 -0.09
N VAL A 144 -33.86 -6.60 -0.04
CA VAL A 144 -33.06 -6.88 -1.25
C VAL A 144 -33.71 -7.97 -2.11
N ASN A 145 -34.50 -8.87 -1.51
CA ASN A 145 -35.20 -9.94 -2.23
C ASN A 145 -36.56 -9.48 -2.79
N HIS A 146 -37.09 -8.33 -2.35
CA HIS A 146 -38.29 -7.69 -2.90
C HIS A 146 -37.90 -6.53 -3.80
N THR A 147 -37.53 -6.89 -5.02
CA THR A 147 -37.27 -6.00 -6.16
C THR A 147 -38.35 -4.94 -6.37
N LEU A 148 -38.02 -3.69 -6.04
CA LEU A 148 -38.49 -2.53 -6.79
C LEU A 148 -37.34 -2.10 -7.71
N MET A 149 -37.17 -2.90 -8.79
CA MET A 149 -36.17 -2.80 -9.87
C MET A 149 -34.70 -2.90 -9.41
N ASN A 150 -33.93 -3.76 -10.07
CA ASN A 150 -32.50 -4.08 -9.82
C ASN A 150 -31.51 -2.89 -9.87
N ASP A 151 -32.00 -1.66 -9.85
CA ASP A 151 -31.23 -0.45 -10.13
C ASP A 151 -30.63 0.16 -8.86
N PHE A 152 -31.19 -0.12 -7.68
CA PHE A 152 -30.76 0.49 -6.42
C PHE A 152 -30.43 -0.55 -5.34
N VAL A 153 -29.36 -0.26 -4.59
CA VAL A 153 -29.02 -0.92 -3.33
C VAL A 153 -29.47 0.00 -2.20
N SER A 154 -30.32 -0.52 -1.31
CA SER A 154 -30.72 0.17 -0.09
C SER A 154 -29.87 -0.27 1.11
N MET A 155 -29.56 0.68 1.99
CA MET A 155 -28.89 0.42 3.26
C MET A 155 -29.57 1.20 4.40
N PRO A 156 -30.03 0.54 5.48
CA PRO A 156 -30.60 1.22 6.65
C PRO A 156 -29.61 2.20 7.31
N ASN A 157 -30.08 3.42 7.60
CA ASN A 157 -29.24 4.47 8.20
C ASN A 157 -28.69 4.07 9.58
N ASP A 158 -29.47 3.30 10.35
CA ASP A 158 -29.06 2.81 11.67
C ASP A 158 -27.90 1.80 11.59
N GLU A 159 -27.86 0.99 10.52
CA GLU A 159 -26.77 0.05 10.27
C GLU A 159 -25.48 0.78 9.91
N ILE A 160 -25.56 1.77 9.01
CA ILE A 160 -24.42 2.63 8.65
C ILE A 160 -23.86 3.31 9.92
N ASN A 161 -24.73 3.95 10.70
CA ASN A 161 -24.34 4.65 11.92
C ASN A 161 -23.69 3.73 12.96
N ARG A 162 -24.14 2.48 13.05
CA ARG A 162 -23.57 1.49 13.97
C ARG A 162 -22.13 1.15 13.59
N TYR A 163 -21.89 0.78 12.33
CA TYR A 163 -20.55 0.42 11.89
C TYR A 163 -19.60 1.63 11.86
N MET A 164 -20.10 2.82 11.56
CA MET A 164 -19.32 4.07 11.68
C MET A 164 -18.81 4.32 13.12
N LYS A 165 -19.60 3.99 14.15
CA LYS A 165 -19.13 4.10 15.55
C LYS A 165 -18.01 3.10 15.86
N MET A 166 -18.11 1.89 15.33
CA MET A 166 -17.10 0.85 15.52
C MET A 166 -15.81 1.16 14.76
N GLU A 167 -15.95 1.62 13.53
CA GLU A 167 -14.86 2.13 12.70
C GLU A 167 -14.09 3.23 13.43
N LYS A 168 -14.77 4.18 14.08
CA LYS A 168 -14.11 5.24 14.85
C LYS A 168 -13.27 4.69 16.02
N LEU A 169 -13.70 3.59 16.66
CA LEU A 169 -12.90 2.92 17.68
C LEU A 169 -11.68 2.22 17.09
N LEU A 170 -11.83 1.62 15.91
CA LEU A 170 -10.74 0.98 15.17
C LEU A 170 -9.71 2.01 14.71
N GLU A 171 -10.13 3.08 14.05
CA GLU A 171 -9.27 4.18 13.61
C GLU A 171 -8.42 4.72 14.78
N ASN A 172 -9.05 5.00 15.93
CA ASN A 172 -8.33 5.47 17.12
C ASN A 172 -7.26 4.49 17.62
N LYS A 173 -7.41 3.18 17.38
CA LYS A 173 -6.40 2.17 17.73
C LYS A 173 -5.28 2.15 16.71
N ILE A 174 -5.61 2.14 15.42
CA ILE A 174 -4.63 2.10 14.33
C ILE A 174 -3.77 3.37 14.32
N SER A 175 -4.39 4.54 14.41
CA SER A 175 -3.75 5.86 14.37
C SER A 175 -2.80 6.14 15.54
N ARG A 176 -2.80 5.30 16.60
CA ARG A 176 -1.81 5.38 17.69
C ARG A 176 -0.45 4.78 17.33
N ARG A 177 -0.42 3.88 16.35
CA ARG A 177 0.77 3.13 15.95
C ARG A 177 1.28 3.56 14.58
N PHE A 178 0.36 3.83 13.66
CA PHE A 178 0.67 4.14 12.28
C PHE A 178 -0.01 5.44 11.84
N LYS A 179 0.61 6.14 10.89
CA LYS A 179 -0.03 7.25 10.19
C LYS A 179 -0.94 6.64 9.13
N VAL A 180 -2.26 6.75 9.35
CA VAL A 180 -3.27 6.20 8.44
C VAL A 180 -4.26 7.27 8.01
N ARG A 181 -4.84 7.10 6.83
CA ARG A 181 -5.92 7.91 6.28
C ARG A 181 -7.10 6.99 5.98
N ARG A 182 -8.33 7.41 6.30
CA ARG A 182 -9.54 6.68 5.87
C ARG A 182 -9.66 6.76 4.35
N LEU A 183 -10.06 5.66 3.70
CA LEU A 183 -10.36 5.72 2.27
C LEU A 183 -11.61 6.56 2.02
N GLU A 184 -11.53 7.31 0.94
CA GLU A 184 -12.63 8.01 0.32
C GLU A 184 -13.13 7.23 -0.89
N ILE A 185 -14.23 7.70 -1.47
CA ILE A 185 -14.85 6.96 -2.57
C ILE A 185 -13.93 6.89 -3.80
N HIS A 186 -13.18 7.97 -4.08
CA HIS A 186 -12.26 8.02 -5.20
C HIS A 186 -11.14 6.98 -5.09
N ASP A 187 -10.68 6.69 -3.87
CA ASP A 187 -9.68 5.64 -3.63
C ASP A 187 -10.21 4.26 -4.08
N PHE A 188 -11.45 3.92 -3.72
CA PHE A 188 -12.07 2.67 -4.16
C PHE A 188 -12.31 2.63 -5.67
N GLY A 189 -12.72 3.75 -6.27
CA GLY A 189 -12.89 3.87 -7.72
C GLY A 189 -11.58 3.60 -8.45
N TYR A 190 -10.49 4.23 -8.00
CA TYR A 190 -9.16 4.04 -8.57
C TYR A 190 -8.71 2.60 -8.46
N LEU A 191 -8.82 2.01 -7.26
CA LEU A 191 -8.49 0.60 -7.03
C LEU A 191 -9.20 -0.31 -8.02
N MET A 192 -10.50 -0.11 -8.22
CA MET A 192 -11.27 -0.91 -9.17
C MET A 192 -10.86 -0.65 -10.62
N GLU A 193 -10.73 0.60 -11.07
CA GLU A 193 -10.35 0.89 -12.47
C GLU A 193 -8.95 0.36 -12.81
N HIS A 194 -7.97 0.53 -11.91
CA HIS A 194 -6.61 -0.01 -12.04
C HIS A 194 -6.59 -1.53 -12.22
N LEU A 195 -7.33 -2.24 -11.37
CA LEU A 195 -7.41 -3.70 -11.42
C LEU A 195 -8.03 -4.19 -12.73
N TYR A 196 -8.96 -3.42 -13.29
CA TYR A 196 -9.65 -3.72 -14.53
C TYR A 196 -8.94 -3.14 -15.78
N GLY A 197 -7.70 -2.69 -15.64
CA GLY A 197 -6.81 -2.38 -16.76
C GLY A 197 -6.94 -0.97 -17.33
N ARG A 198 -7.52 -0.03 -16.56
CA ARG A 198 -7.41 1.40 -16.86
C ARG A 198 -6.21 1.99 -16.16
N ASP A 199 -5.42 2.73 -16.93
CA ASP A 199 -4.21 3.42 -16.50
C ASP A 199 -4.14 4.81 -17.14
N GLY A 200 -3.08 5.57 -16.86
CA GLY A 200 -2.86 6.91 -17.42
C GLY A 200 -3.48 8.06 -16.63
N ILE A 201 -4.21 7.78 -15.55
CA ILE A 201 -4.71 8.80 -14.61
C ILE A 201 -3.90 8.69 -13.33
N ALA A 202 -3.30 9.80 -12.91
CA ALA A 202 -2.62 9.86 -11.63
C ALA A 202 -3.61 9.66 -10.48
N TYR A 203 -3.17 8.94 -9.44
CA TYR A 203 -3.99 8.61 -8.28
C TYR A 203 -4.58 9.85 -7.62
N GLU A 204 -3.78 10.91 -7.49
CA GLU A 204 -4.19 12.16 -6.84
C GLU A 204 -5.23 12.95 -7.64
N ASP A 205 -5.28 12.73 -8.96
CA ASP A 205 -6.15 13.44 -9.89
C ASP A 205 -7.40 12.61 -10.25
N TYR A 206 -7.50 11.37 -9.77
CA TYR A 206 -8.61 10.48 -10.08
C TYR A 206 -9.89 10.88 -9.33
N GLU A 207 -10.97 11.09 -10.09
CA GLU A 207 -12.29 11.37 -9.55
C GLU A 207 -13.26 10.22 -9.80
N TYR A 208 -13.98 9.84 -8.74
CA TYR A 208 -15.10 8.92 -8.85
C TYR A 208 -16.25 9.37 -7.96
N GLN A 209 -17.45 9.33 -8.52
CA GLN A 209 -18.66 9.77 -7.87
C GLN A 209 -19.57 8.57 -7.63
N LEU A 210 -20.04 8.43 -6.40
CA LEU A 210 -21.07 7.47 -6.02
C LEU A 210 -22.26 8.23 -5.40
N PRO A 211 -23.18 8.76 -6.23
CA PRO A 211 -24.31 9.54 -5.74
C PRO A 211 -25.19 8.74 -4.77
N LYS A 212 -25.52 9.35 -3.63
CA LYS A 212 -26.36 8.74 -2.60
C LYS A 212 -27.68 9.49 -2.47
N LYS A 213 -28.80 8.78 -2.41
CA LYS A 213 -30.12 9.34 -2.09
C LYS A 213 -30.50 8.96 -0.66
N LYS A 214 -30.39 9.92 0.25
CA LYS A 214 -30.77 9.74 1.66
C LYS A 214 -32.29 9.87 1.83
N LEU A 215 -32.91 8.84 2.38
CA LEU A 215 -34.31 8.81 2.82
C LEU A 215 -34.34 8.80 4.36
N ASN A 216 -35.54 8.92 4.95
CA ASN A 216 -35.69 9.04 6.41
C ASN A 216 -35.10 7.84 7.18
N LYS A 217 -35.23 6.62 6.65
CA LYS A 217 -34.77 5.38 7.31
C LYS A 217 -33.59 4.70 6.63
N GLU A 218 -33.36 4.99 5.36
CA GLU A 218 -32.42 4.28 4.51
C GLU A 218 -31.66 5.23 3.59
N THR A 219 -30.54 4.76 3.05
CA THR A 219 -29.76 5.44 2.02
C THR A 219 -29.68 4.54 0.80
N LEU A 220 -30.00 5.09 -0.37
CA LEU A 220 -29.99 4.38 -1.64
C LEU A 220 -28.77 4.76 -2.48
N ILE A 221 -28.16 3.78 -3.13
CA ILE A 221 -27.10 3.95 -4.13
C ILE A 221 -27.49 3.18 -5.39
N LYS A 222 -27.19 3.71 -6.57
CA LYS A 222 -27.43 2.97 -7.81
C LYS A 222 -26.43 1.82 -7.95
N HIS A 223 -26.92 0.62 -8.24
CA HIS A 223 -26.06 -0.54 -8.48
C HIS A 223 -25.12 -0.31 -9.67
N TYR A 224 -25.62 0.36 -10.72
CA TYR A 224 -24.82 0.74 -11.89
C TYR A 224 -23.58 1.55 -11.50
N ASP A 225 -23.72 2.55 -10.62
CA ASP A 225 -22.61 3.43 -10.25
C ASP A 225 -21.51 2.63 -9.53
N LEU A 226 -21.88 1.65 -8.69
CA LEU A 226 -20.93 0.77 -7.99
C LEU A 226 -20.08 -0.11 -8.93
N ILE A 227 -20.69 -0.65 -9.98
CA ILE A 227 -20.01 -1.59 -10.90
C ILE A 227 -19.38 -0.89 -12.09
N ARG A 228 -19.68 0.40 -12.32
CA ARG A 228 -19.15 1.18 -13.46
C ARG A 228 -17.62 1.13 -13.56
N PRO A 229 -16.84 1.24 -12.46
CA PRO A 229 -15.37 1.10 -12.50
C PRO A 229 -14.87 -0.26 -13.01
N THR A 230 -15.70 -1.29 -12.97
CA THR A 230 -15.34 -2.67 -13.34
C THR A 230 -15.71 -3.04 -14.78
N ARG A 231 -16.14 -2.07 -15.59
CA ARG A 231 -16.59 -2.33 -16.96
C ARG A 231 -15.41 -2.45 -17.90
N CYS A 232 -15.09 -3.68 -18.27
CA CYS A 232 -14.30 -4.03 -19.44
C CYS A 232 -14.73 -5.40 -19.95
N VAL A 233 -14.30 -5.75 -21.16
CA VAL A 233 -14.38 -7.12 -21.65
C VAL A 233 -13.24 -7.90 -20.99
N ILE A 234 -13.57 -9.05 -20.39
CA ILE A 234 -12.61 -9.92 -19.73
C ILE A 234 -12.66 -11.27 -20.40
N GLU A 235 -11.53 -11.70 -20.95
CA GLU A 235 -11.35 -13.05 -21.48
C GLU A 235 -10.31 -13.78 -20.67
N GLU A 236 -10.72 -14.91 -20.09
CA GLU A 236 -9.83 -15.76 -19.33
C GLU A 236 -9.15 -16.78 -20.24
N SER A 237 -7.83 -16.72 -20.28
CA SER A 237 -6.97 -17.76 -20.84
C SER A 237 -6.40 -18.62 -19.72
N GLN A 238 -5.71 -19.71 -20.08
CA GLN A 238 -5.16 -20.65 -19.09
C GLN A 238 -4.27 -19.96 -18.03
N ARG A 239 -3.54 -18.91 -18.39
CA ARG A 239 -2.51 -18.32 -17.54
C ARG A 239 -2.51 -16.79 -17.51
N TYR A 240 -3.52 -16.15 -18.09
CA TYR A 240 -3.67 -14.70 -18.07
C TYR A 240 -5.14 -14.31 -18.33
N LEU A 241 -5.49 -13.06 -17.99
CA LEU A 241 -6.69 -12.38 -18.42
C LEU A 241 -6.34 -11.38 -19.52
N ARG A 242 -7.13 -11.31 -20.58
CA ARG A 242 -7.15 -10.20 -21.53
C ARG A 242 -8.25 -9.24 -21.07
N LEU A 243 -7.87 -8.00 -20.79
CA LEU A 243 -8.76 -6.91 -20.40
C LEU A 243 -8.85 -5.93 -21.55
N GLU A 244 -10.02 -5.80 -22.15
CA GLU A 244 -10.26 -4.95 -23.32
C GLU A 244 -11.24 -3.82 -22.97
N HIS A 245 -10.77 -2.59 -23.17
CA HIS A 245 -11.51 -1.34 -23.15
C HIS A 245 -11.67 -0.82 -24.59
N GLU A 246 -12.53 0.17 -24.82
CA GLU A 246 -12.78 0.73 -26.16
C GLU A 246 -11.50 1.18 -26.89
N ASP A 247 -10.52 1.73 -26.16
CA ASP A 247 -9.31 2.31 -26.73
C ASP A 247 -8.01 1.55 -26.37
N LYS A 248 -8.08 0.53 -25.51
CA LYS A 248 -6.88 -0.13 -24.97
C LYS A 248 -7.12 -1.59 -24.60
N GLU A 249 -6.14 -2.44 -24.88
CA GLU A 249 -6.05 -3.80 -24.36
C GLU A 249 -4.90 -3.90 -23.36
N SER A 250 -5.07 -4.75 -22.34
CA SER A 250 -4.01 -5.11 -21.39
C SER A 250 -4.11 -6.58 -21.01
N TYR A 251 -2.97 -7.16 -20.64
CA TYR A 251 -2.85 -8.56 -20.26
C TYR A 251 -2.36 -8.66 -18.82
N VAL A 252 -3.02 -9.51 -18.04
CA VAL A 252 -2.74 -9.64 -16.61
C VAL A 252 -2.58 -11.09 -16.20
N SER A 253 -1.55 -11.40 -15.42
CA SER A 253 -1.35 -12.72 -14.80
C SER A 253 -1.39 -12.62 -13.28
N TYR A 254 -1.82 -13.70 -12.63
CA TYR A 254 -1.87 -13.82 -11.18
C TYR A 254 -1.06 -15.01 -10.70
N PHE A 255 -0.24 -14.79 -9.68
CA PHE A 255 0.48 -15.81 -8.96
C PHE A 255 -0.06 -15.96 -7.55
N THR A 256 0.09 -17.15 -6.98
CA THR A 256 -0.15 -17.40 -5.56
C THR A 256 1.03 -18.17 -4.96
N VAL A 257 1.20 -18.07 -3.65
CA VAL A 257 2.29 -18.75 -2.94
C VAL A 257 1.97 -20.23 -2.80
N ASN A 258 2.78 -21.08 -3.43
CA ASN A 258 2.69 -22.53 -3.29
C ASN A 258 3.32 -23.00 -1.98
N ALA A 259 4.54 -22.52 -1.72
CA ALA A 259 5.31 -22.88 -0.53
C ALA A 259 6.31 -21.77 -0.18
N ILE A 260 6.63 -21.67 1.10
CA ILE A 260 7.72 -20.84 1.62
C ILE A 260 8.78 -21.82 2.12
N VAL A 261 9.99 -21.74 1.56
CA VAL A 261 11.07 -22.68 1.83
C VAL A 261 12.02 -22.07 2.86
N GLY A 262 12.13 -22.66 4.04
CA GLY A 262 12.93 -22.10 5.14
C GLY A 262 12.25 -20.94 5.88
N GLU A 263 13.00 -20.30 6.78
CA GLU A 263 12.55 -19.12 7.52
C GLU A 263 12.92 -17.84 6.77
N LEU A 264 12.02 -16.86 6.75
CA LEU A 264 12.35 -15.51 6.27
C LEU A 264 13.06 -14.77 7.41
N ASP A 265 14.37 -14.56 7.26
CA ASP A 265 15.17 -13.81 8.23
C ASP A 265 14.66 -12.37 8.34
N PHE A 266 14.44 -11.90 9.57
CA PHE A 266 14.13 -10.51 9.85
C PHE A 266 15.19 -9.88 10.76
N PRO A 267 15.76 -8.71 10.40
CA PRO A 267 15.53 -7.98 9.15
C PRO A 267 16.21 -8.68 7.95
N SER A 268 15.87 -8.26 6.72
CA SER A 268 16.48 -8.62 5.41
C SER A 268 15.58 -9.40 4.45
N SER A 269 14.38 -9.77 4.87
CA SER A 269 13.40 -10.48 4.01
C SER A 269 12.11 -9.68 3.78
N GLU A 270 12.17 -8.35 3.90
CA GLU A 270 11.01 -7.47 3.72
C GLU A 270 10.56 -7.41 2.25
N ILE A 271 9.80 -8.42 1.80
CA ILE A 271 9.38 -8.61 0.40
C ILE A 271 8.81 -7.32 -0.19
N PHE A 272 7.92 -6.63 0.54
CA PHE A 272 7.29 -5.40 0.04
C PHE A 272 8.26 -4.25 -0.18
N TYR A 273 9.34 -4.20 0.60
CA TYR A 273 10.38 -3.18 0.47
C TYR A 273 11.27 -3.47 -0.75
N PHE A 274 11.71 -4.71 -0.93
CA PHE A 274 12.59 -5.09 -2.03
C PHE A 274 11.86 -5.17 -3.39
N GLN A 275 10.58 -5.55 -3.40
CA GLN A 275 9.75 -5.56 -4.61
C GLN A 275 9.73 -4.19 -5.30
N GLN A 276 9.71 -3.09 -4.52
CA GLN A 276 9.71 -1.72 -5.06
C GLN A 276 11.02 -1.33 -5.74
N GLN A 277 12.14 -1.98 -5.40
CA GLN A 277 13.45 -1.73 -5.98
C GLN A 277 13.69 -2.60 -7.22
N GLN A 278 13.18 -3.84 -7.21
CA GLN A 278 13.48 -4.81 -8.25
C GLN A 278 12.76 -4.51 -9.57
N PHE A 279 11.52 -4.04 -9.52
CA PHE A 279 10.68 -3.93 -10.71
C PHE A 279 10.53 -2.49 -11.20
N THR A 280 10.76 -2.29 -12.50
CA THR A 280 10.51 -1.04 -13.23
C THR A 280 9.10 -0.98 -13.81
N PHE A 281 8.26 -1.95 -13.50
CA PHE A 281 6.89 -2.12 -13.96
C PHE A 281 5.95 -2.37 -12.77
N PRO A 282 4.63 -2.14 -12.93
CA PRO A 282 3.68 -2.30 -11.82
C PRO A 282 3.51 -3.78 -11.42
N VAL A 283 3.68 -4.05 -10.12
CA VAL A 283 3.39 -5.35 -9.50
C VAL A 283 2.50 -5.13 -8.28
N ASP A 284 1.25 -5.57 -8.35
CA ASP A 284 0.33 -5.43 -7.21
C ASP A 284 0.30 -6.70 -6.37
N THR A 285 0.02 -6.56 -5.08
CA THR A 285 -0.12 -7.69 -4.17
C THR A 285 -1.38 -7.59 -3.33
N SER A 286 -2.14 -8.68 -3.24
CA SER A 286 -3.25 -8.85 -2.32
C SER A 286 -2.94 -9.91 -1.27
N MET A 287 -3.25 -9.58 -0.01
CA MET A 287 -3.19 -10.49 1.12
C MET A 287 -4.55 -10.58 1.81
N ASN A 288 -5.19 -11.73 1.69
CA ASN A 288 -6.39 -12.05 2.48
C ASN A 288 -5.99 -12.87 3.69
N VAL A 289 -6.09 -12.28 4.88
CA VAL A 289 -5.70 -12.88 6.16
C VAL A 289 -6.95 -13.19 6.99
N GLU A 290 -7.15 -14.46 7.29
CA GLU A 290 -8.21 -14.94 8.18
C GLU A 290 -7.59 -15.35 9.53
N ILE A 291 -8.09 -14.77 10.62
CA ILE A 291 -7.57 -15.00 11.97
C ILE A 291 -8.20 -16.25 12.57
N VAL A 292 -7.36 -17.21 12.95
CA VAL A 292 -7.77 -18.47 13.59
C VAL A 292 -7.39 -18.43 15.07
N GLU A 293 -8.42 -18.37 15.93
CA GLU A 293 -8.25 -18.41 17.38
C GLU A 293 -7.36 -19.57 17.83
N ASN A 294 -6.47 -19.32 18.81
CA ASN A 294 -5.52 -20.30 19.33
C ASN A 294 -6.12 -21.70 19.59
N ARG A 295 -7.31 -21.78 20.21
CA ARG A 295 -7.98 -23.05 20.50
C ARG A 295 -8.34 -23.85 19.23
N LYS A 296 -8.83 -23.16 18.20
CA LYS A 296 -9.17 -23.78 16.90
C LYS A 296 -7.90 -24.14 16.14
N ALA A 297 -6.88 -23.29 16.21
CA ALA A 297 -5.56 -23.56 15.65
C ALA A 297 -4.96 -24.84 16.25
N LEU A 298 -4.86 -24.94 17.58
CA LEU A 298 -4.36 -26.13 18.28
C LEU A 298 -5.12 -27.41 17.90
N THR A 299 -6.44 -27.32 17.74
CA THR A 299 -7.26 -28.46 17.32
C THR A 299 -6.90 -28.91 15.90
N THR A 300 -6.71 -27.96 14.98
CA THR A 300 -6.32 -28.22 13.59
C THR A 300 -4.93 -28.85 13.52
N VAL A 301 -3.96 -28.28 14.26
CA VAL A 301 -2.58 -28.76 14.33
C VAL A 301 -2.51 -30.18 14.92
N ARG A 302 -3.21 -30.43 16.03
CA ARG A 302 -3.31 -31.77 16.65
C ARG A 302 -3.96 -32.81 15.74
N ASN A 303 -4.95 -32.40 14.94
CA ASN A 303 -5.54 -33.30 13.95
C ASN A 303 -4.56 -33.61 12.82
N LYS A 304 -3.84 -32.60 12.31
CA LYS A 304 -2.81 -32.80 11.28
C LYS A 304 -1.67 -33.69 11.77
N LYS A 305 -1.24 -33.51 13.02
CA LYS A 305 -0.27 -34.38 13.69
C LYS A 305 -0.72 -35.84 13.73
N LYS A 306 -2.00 -36.09 14.02
CA LYS A 306 -2.56 -37.46 14.01
C LYS A 306 -2.55 -38.05 12.61
N GLU A 307 -3.00 -37.31 11.60
CA GLU A 307 -2.97 -37.75 10.20
C GLU A 307 -1.54 -38.13 9.75
N LEU A 308 -0.55 -37.30 10.06
CA LEU A 308 0.85 -37.57 9.71
C LEU A 308 1.41 -38.79 10.46
N LYS A 309 1.07 -38.98 11.75
CA LYS A 309 1.43 -40.18 12.52
C LYS A 309 0.77 -41.44 11.96
N ASP A 310 -0.47 -41.35 11.51
CA ASP A 310 -1.16 -42.48 10.90
C ASP A 310 -0.49 -42.86 9.55
N LEU A 311 -0.09 -41.87 8.75
CA LEU A 311 0.69 -42.09 7.52
C LEU A 311 2.04 -42.76 7.80
N ASP A 312 2.78 -42.28 8.80
CA ASP A 312 4.05 -42.87 9.24
C ASP A 312 3.86 -44.32 9.71
N ASN A 313 2.85 -44.57 10.56
CA ASN A 313 2.51 -45.92 11.00
C ASN A 313 2.12 -46.85 9.84
N HIS A 314 1.39 -46.34 8.84
CA HIS A 314 1.03 -47.12 7.65
C HIS A 314 2.25 -47.44 6.78
N ALA A 315 3.18 -46.51 6.59
CA ALA A 315 4.43 -46.75 5.88
C ALA A 315 5.26 -47.83 6.60
N TYR A 316 5.40 -47.71 7.92
CA TYR A 316 6.08 -48.68 8.76
C TYR A 316 5.44 -50.09 8.69
N GLN A 317 4.11 -50.17 8.77
CA GLN A 317 3.37 -51.43 8.65
C GLN A 317 3.46 -52.07 7.25
N ALA A 318 3.58 -51.26 6.21
CA ALA A 318 3.76 -51.71 4.84
C ALA A 318 5.21 -52.15 4.52
N GLY A 319 6.15 -51.99 5.48
CA GLY A 319 7.57 -52.28 5.28
C GLY A 319 8.25 -51.30 4.32
N SER A 320 7.65 -50.14 4.09
CA SER A 320 8.22 -49.04 3.30
C SER A 320 8.86 -48.01 4.22
N GLU A 321 9.97 -47.40 3.81
CA GLU A 321 10.53 -46.26 4.54
C GLU A 321 9.56 -45.08 4.50
N THR A 322 9.33 -44.45 5.67
CA THR A 322 8.61 -43.18 5.76
C THR A 322 9.35 -42.14 4.92
N SER A 323 8.62 -41.41 4.07
CA SER A 323 9.25 -40.37 3.28
C SER A 323 9.81 -39.27 4.19
N SER A 324 11.01 -38.75 3.86
CA SER A 324 11.64 -37.64 4.60
C SER A 324 10.67 -36.48 4.82
N ASN A 325 9.84 -36.18 3.82
CA ASN A 325 8.83 -35.13 3.87
C ASN A 325 7.77 -35.33 4.97
N VAL A 326 7.43 -36.57 5.33
CA VAL A 326 6.47 -36.84 6.42
C VAL A 326 7.13 -36.65 7.79
N VAL A 327 8.40 -37.01 7.92
CA VAL A 327 9.19 -36.79 9.14
C VAL A 327 9.38 -35.29 9.39
N ASP A 328 9.84 -34.55 8.39
CA ASP A 328 10.04 -33.09 8.49
C ASP A 328 8.72 -32.36 8.81
N ALA A 329 7.60 -32.83 8.23
CA ALA A 329 6.28 -32.29 8.50
C ALA A 329 5.81 -32.59 9.94
N LEU A 330 6.16 -33.76 10.51
CA LEU A 330 5.85 -34.08 11.90
C LEU A 330 6.60 -33.16 12.87
N ASP A 331 7.90 -32.95 12.63
CA ASP A 331 8.72 -32.05 13.45
C ASP A 331 8.18 -30.61 13.40
N SER A 332 7.88 -30.11 12.19
CA SER A 332 7.29 -28.78 12.00
C SER A 332 5.95 -28.60 12.74
N VAL A 333 5.11 -29.64 12.72
CA VAL A 333 3.82 -29.64 13.41
C VAL A 333 3.99 -29.68 14.94
N ASP A 334 5.01 -30.37 15.43
CA ASP A 334 5.32 -30.47 16.86
C ASP A 334 5.86 -29.15 17.42
N GLU A 335 6.74 -28.46 16.68
CA GLU A 335 7.20 -27.12 17.00
C GLU A 335 6.05 -26.11 17.02
N LEU A 336 5.21 -26.13 15.98
CA LEU A 336 4.04 -25.26 15.89
C LEU A 336 3.03 -25.52 17.03
N GLU A 337 2.79 -26.78 17.42
CA GLU A 337 1.95 -27.12 18.57
C GLU A 337 2.53 -26.55 19.87
N THR A 338 3.83 -26.76 20.10
CA THR A 338 4.54 -26.29 21.30
C THR A 338 4.47 -24.77 21.40
N ASP A 339 4.72 -24.06 20.31
CA ASP A 339 4.68 -22.60 20.26
C ASP A 339 3.28 -22.05 20.51
N LEU A 340 2.25 -22.65 19.90
CA LEU A 340 0.87 -22.25 20.15
C LEU A 340 0.45 -22.50 21.60
N ASP A 341 0.95 -23.57 22.23
CA ASP A 341 0.70 -23.85 23.63
C ASP A 341 1.44 -22.88 24.57
N GLN A 342 2.65 -22.43 24.23
CA GLN A 342 3.43 -21.49 25.04
C GLN A 342 2.94 -20.05 24.89
N THR A 343 2.81 -19.56 23.66
CA THR A 343 2.52 -18.15 23.35
C THR A 343 1.06 -17.79 23.54
N LYS A 344 0.15 -18.77 23.40
CA LYS A 344 -1.30 -18.57 23.31
C LYS A 344 -1.73 -17.62 22.19
N GLU A 345 -0.88 -17.41 21.18
CA GLU A 345 -1.17 -16.56 20.03
C GLU A 345 -2.14 -17.24 19.03
N SER A 346 -2.78 -16.41 18.20
CA SER A 346 -3.62 -16.89 17.10
C SER A 346 -2.76 -17.32 15.92
N MET A 347 -3.27 -18.22 15.09
CA MET A 347 -2.71 -18.48 13.77
C MET A 347 -3.44 -17.70 12.69
N TYR A 348 -2.80 -17.54 11.54
CA TYR A 348 -3.33 -16.77 10.44
C TYR A 348 -3.33 -17.61 9.18
N LYS A 349 -4.48 -17.71 8.53
CA LYS A 349 -4.60 -18.28 7.19
C LYS A 349 -4.40 -17.17 6.18
N LEU A 350 -3.30 -17.21 5.46
CA LEU A 350 -2.91 -16.23 4.46
C LEU A 350 -3.22 -16.76 3.05
N SER A 351 -3.99 -16.00 2.29
CA SER A 351 -3.93 -16.01 0.82
C SER A 351 -3.01 -14.87 0.40
N TYR A 352 -1.99 -15.16 -0.40
CA TYR A 352 -1.06 -14.17 -0.93
C TYR A 352 -1.09 -14.27 -2.46
N VAL A 353 -1.50 -13.20 -3.12
CA VAL A 353 -1.69 -13.16 -4.57
C VAL A 353 -0.91 -11.98 -5.15
N VAL A 354 -0.10 -12.25 -6.18
CA VAL A 354 0.68 -11.24 -6.90
C VAL A 354 0.09 -11.06 -8.30
N ARG A 355 -0.13 -9.81 -8.71
CA ARG A 355 -0.65 -9.42 -10.02
C ARG A 355 0.48 -8.78 -10.83
N VAL A 356 0.61 -9.24 -12.07
CA VAL A 356 1.54 -8.67 -13.06
C VAL A 356 0.75 -8.27 -14.29
N SER A 357 0.91 -7.04 -14.76
CA SER A 357 0.26 -6.52 -15.97
C SER A 357 1.27 -6.11 -17.03
N ALA A 358 0.84 -6.14 -18.30
CA ALA A 358 1.57 -5.59 -19.44
C ALA A 358 0.60 -5.24 -20.59
N ASP A 359 1.06 -4.45 -21.54
CA ASP A 359 0.28 -4.06 -22.72
C ASP A 359 0.24 -5.17 -23.80
N ASP A 360 1.20 -6.11 -23.77
CA ASP A 360 1.25 -7.26 -24.67
C ASP A 360 1.68 -8.57 -23.97
N LEU A 361 1.44 -9.69 -24.66
CA LEU A 361 1.67 -11.02 -24.11
C LEU A 361 3.14 -11.39 -23.94
N ASP A 362 4.04 -10.86 -24.77
CA ASP A 362 5.45 -11.21 -24.69
C ASP A 362 6.12 -10.45 -23.54
N GLU A 363 5.76 -9.18 -23.37
CA GLU A 363 6.13 -8.39 -22.20
C GLU A 363 5.54 -8.97 -20.92
N LEU A 364 4.28 -9.43 -20.93
CA LEU A 364 3.68 -10.09 -19.76
C LEU A 364 4.48 -11.34 -19.35
N LYS A 365 4.91 -12.17 -20.32
CA LYS A 365 5.73 -13.36 -20.02
C LYS A 365 7.06 -12.96 -19.39
N ARG A 366 7.76 -11.98 -19.96
CA ARG A 366 9.03 -11.47 -19.42
C ARG A 366 8.87 -10.99 -17.98
N ARG A 367 7.88 -10.12 -17.72
CA ARG A 367 7.57 -9.62 -16.37
C ARG A 367 7.20 -10.74 -15.39
N CYS A 368 6.44 -11.72 -15.86
CA CYS A 368 6.08 -12.90 -15.06
C CYS A 368 7.30 -13.72 -14.63
N ASP A 369 8.26 -13.92 -15.54
CA ASP A 369 9.48 -14.65 -15.25
C ASP A 369 10.36 -13.88 -14.25
N GLU A 370 10.52 -12.56 -14.43
CA GLU A 370 11.25 -11.70 -13.49
C GLU A 370 10.62 -11.69 -12.09
N VAL A 371 9.28 -11.63 -12.00
CA VAL A 371 8.57 -11.71 -10.72
C VAL A 371 8.78 -13.06 -10.06
N LYS A 372 8.71 -14.14 -10.84
CA LYS A 372 8.92 -15.48 -10.29
C LYS A 372 10.34 -15.65 -9.75
N ASP A 373 11.35 -15.20 -10.49
CA ASP A 373 12.76 -15.30 -10.09
C ASP A 373 13.04 -14.50 -8.79
N PHE A 374 12.51 -13.28 -8.69
CA PHE A 374 12.63 -12.46 -7.47
C PHE A 374 12.05 -13.14 -6.22
N TYR A 375 10.85 -13.72 -6.31
CA TYR A 375 10.25 -14.42 -5.18
C TYR A 375 10.99 -15.74 -4.87
N ASP A 376 11.48 -16.43 -5.90
CA ASP A 376 12.26 -17.64 -5.75
C ASP A 376 13.58 -17.40 -5.01
N ASP A 377 14.23 -16.26 -5.22
CA ASP A 377 15.44 -15.80 -4.50
C ASP A 377 15.17 -15.51 -3.02
N LEU A 378 13.94 -15.09 -2.68
CA LEU A 378 13.47 -14.91 -1.30
C LEU A 378 12.90 -16.21 -0.71
N ASN A 379 13.16 -17.36 -1.36
CA ASN A 379 12.64 -18.67 -0.99
C ASN A 379 11.10 -18.80 -0.96
N VAL A 380 10.38 -17.91 -1.64
CA VAL A 380 8.92 -17.97 -1.78
C VAL A 380 8.58 -18.52 -3.15
N LYS A 381 8.09 -19.76 -3.20
CA LYS A 381 7.77 -20.41 -4.48
C LYS A 381 6.39 -19.98 -4.96
N LEU A 382 6.38 -19.16 -6.01
CA LEU A 382 5.16 -18.75 -6.69
C LEU A 382 4.71 -19.80 -7.71
N VAL A 383 3.39 -19.99 -7.79
CA VAL A 383 2.73 -20.77 -8.83
C VAL A 383 1.65 -19.93 -9.51
N ARG A 384 1.39 -20.23 -10.77
CA ARG A 384 0.32 -19.63 -11.57
C ARG A 384 -0.73 -20.71 -11.90
N PRO A 385 -1.77 -20.87 -11.07
CA PRO A 385 -2.77 -21.93 -11.24
C PRO A 385 -3.54 -21.76 -12.55
N ALA A 386 -3.61 -22.80 -13.36
CA ALA A 386 -4.17 -22.69 -14.70
C ALA A 386 -5.70 -22.63 -14.67
N GLY A 387 -6.29 -21.57 -15.25
CA GLY A 387 -7.76 -21.40 -15.31
C GLY A 387 -8.40 -20.77 -14.07
N ASP A 388 -7.61 -20.23 -13.14
CA ASP A 388 -8.07 -19.58 -11.92
C ASP A 388 -7.81 -18.05 -11.89
N MET A 389 -7.43 -17.47 -13.04
CA MET A 389 -7.00 -16.08 -13.13
C MET A 389 -8.11 -15.11 -12.71
N LEU A 390 -9.35 -15.38 -13.11
CA LEU A 390 -10.50 -14.55 -12.74
C LEU A 390 -10.85 -14.67 -11.25
N GLY A 391 -10.64 -15.85 -10.67
CA GLY A 391 -10.79 -16.09 -9.24
C GLY A 391 -9.78 -15.29 -8.43
N LEU A 392 -8.50 -15.40 -8.79
CA LEU A 392 -7.40 -14.66 -8.17
C LEU A 392 -7.52 -13.14 -8.36
N HIS A 393 -7.97 -12.69 -9.53
CA HIS A 393 -8.31 -11.27 -9.77
C HIS A 393 -9.30 -10.74 -8.73
N SER A 394 -10.33 -11.53 -8.39
CA SER A 394 -11.36 -11.11 -7.44
C SER A 394 -10.84 -10.92 -6.01
N GLU A 395 -9.70 -11.52 -5.64
CA GLU A 395 -9.07 -11.34 -4.34
C GLU A 395 -8.51 -9.93 -4.14
N PHE A 396 -8.27 -9.17 -5.21
CA PHE A 396 -7.81 -7.78 -5.09
C PHE A 396 -8.94 -6.80 -4.78
N LEU A 397 -10.20 -7.19 -5.02
CA LEU A 397 -11.32 -6.28 -4.82
C LEU A 397 -11.59 -6.02 -3.34
N PRO A 398 -11.97 -4.80 -2.94
CA PRO A 398 -12.30 -4.51 -1.56
C PRO A 398 -13.38 -5.44 -0.99
N ALA A 399 -13.15 -5.91 0.24
CA ALA A 399 -13.98 -6.83 1.00
C ALA A 399 -14.19 -8.20 0.33
N SER A 400 -13.30 -8.56 -0.59
CA SER A 400 -13.19 -9.91 -1.15
C SER A 400 -12.79 -10.92 -0.06
N LYS A 401 -12.79 -12.18 -0.47
CA LYS A 401 -12.31 -13.30 0.34
C LYS A 401 -11.35 -14.11 -0.51
N ARG A 402 -10.53 -14.91 0.17
CA ARG A 402 -9.74 -15.96 -0.47
C ARG A 402 -10.63 -16.80 -1.41
N TYR A 403 -10.19 -16.94 -2.65
CA TYR A 403 -10.87 -17.69 -3.70
C TYR A 403 -10.53 -19.18 -3.62
N ILE A 404 -9.24 -19.50 -3.54
CA ILE A 404 -8.73 -20.89 -3.54
C ILE A 404 -8.15 -21.27 -2.18
N ASN A 405 -8.54 -22.43 -1.66
CA ASN A 405 -8.03 -22.91 -0.36
C ASN A 405 -6.77 -23.78 -0.49
N ASP A 406 -6.45 -24.25 -1.69
CA ASP A 406 -5.36 -25.21 -1.92
C ASP A 406 -3.97 -24.59 -1.65
N TYR A 407 -3.86 -23.27 -1.80
CA TYR A 407 -2.62 -22.51 -1.64
C TYR A 407 -2.59 -21.67 -0.34
N VAL A 408 -3.45 -22.01 0.63
CA VAL A 408 -3.49 -21.29 1.90
C VAL A 408 -2.22 -21.54 2.72
N GLN A 409 -1.59 -20.46 3.15
CA GLN A 409 -0.41 -20.51 4.02
C GLN A 409 -0.84 -20.31 5.48
N TYR A 410 -0.39 -21.19 6.38
CA TYR A 410 -0.60 -21.03 7.81
C TYR A 410 0.62 -20.34 8.40
N VAL A 411 0.43 -19.11 8.88
CA VAL A 411 1.52 -18.25 9.32
C VAL A 411 1.24 -17.66 10.70
N LYS A 412 2.29 -17.18 11.37
CA LYS A 412 2.21 -16.44 12.63
C LYS A 412 2.08 -14.94 12.38
N SER A 413 1.75 -14.20 13.44
CA SER A 413 1.71 -12.73 13.42
C SER A 413 3.07 -12.12 13.02
N ASP A 414 4.14 -12.78 13.45
CA ASP A 414 5.54 -12.42 13.20
C ASP A 414 5.89 -12.41 11.70
N PHE A 415 5.51 -13.47 10.98
CA PHE A 415 5.70 -13.57 9.53
C PHE A 415 5.04 -12.42 8.79
N LEU A 416 3.77 -12.12 9.11
CA LEU A 416 3.03 -11.03 8.46
C LEU A 416 3.67 -9.66 8.72
N ALA A 417 4.20 -9.45 9.93
CA ALA A 417 4.94 -8.24 10.28
C ALA A 417 6.31 -8.15 9.58
N GLY A 418 6.95 -9.29 9.34
CA GLY A 418 8.24 -9.41 8.65
C GLY A 418 8.22 -9.07 7.16
N LEU A 419 7.05 -9.05 6.52
CA LEU A 419 6.93 -8.75 5.08
C LEU A 419 7.26 -7.29 4.72
N GLY A 420 7.33 -6.39 5.70
CA GLY A 420 7.64 -4.97 5.47
C GLY A 420 6.50 -4.18 4.84
N PHE A 421 5.24 -4.48 5.17
CA PHE A 421 4.10 -3.76 4.62
C PHE A 421 4.18 -2.25 4.95
N GLY A 422 4.06 -1.39 3.94
CA GLY A 422 4.22 0.06 4.06
C GLY A 422 5.66 0.57 4.15
N ALA A 423 6.66 -0.31 4.18
CA ALA A 423 8.06 0.09 4.15
C ALA A 423 8.44 0.61 2.76
N THR A 424 9.11 1.75 2.68
CA THR A 424 9.56 2.32 1.40
C THR A 424 10.97 2.87 1.47
N GLN A 425 11.51 3.14 0.28
CA GLN A 425 12.75 3.87 0.06
C GLN A 425 12.49 5.34 -0.29
N GLN A 426 11.31 5.89 0.06
CA GLN A 426 10.95 7.25 -0.30
C GLN A 426 11.94 8.25 0.30
N LEU A 427 12.59 8.99 -0.58
CA LEU A 427 13.57 10.02 -0.24
C LEU A 427 12.98 11.39 -0.56
N GLY A 428 13.05 12.30 0.41
CA GLY A 428 12.50 13.65 0.28
C GLY A 428 10.99 13.73 0.46
N GLU A 429 10.46 14.90 0.14
CA GLU A 429 9.04 15.24 0.19
C GLU A 429 8.36 14.93 -1.16
N THR A 430 7.02 14.96 -1.20
CA THR A 430 6.23 14.78 -2.43
C THR A 430 6.17 16.02 -3.31
N THR A 431 6.45 17.19 -2.74
CA THR A 431 6.39 18.51 -3.40
C THR A 431 7.46 19.42 -2.83
N GLY A 432 7.84 20.47 -3.55
CA GLY A 432 8.79 21.48 -3.10
C GLY A 432 9.90 21.73 -4.10
N ILE A 433 11.12 21.95 -3.60
CA ILE A 433 12.30 22.17 -4.42
C ILE A 433 12.76 20.83 -4.98
N TYR A 434 12.67 20.65 -6.29
CA TYR A 434 13.22 19.47 -6.96
C TYR A 434 14.76 19.46 -6.86
N MET A 435 15.32 18.35 -6.37
CA MET A 435 16.77 18.20 -6.16
C MET A 435 17.41 17.12 -7.04
N GLY A 436 16.64 16.17 -7.55
CA GLY A 436 17.13 15.05 -8.34
C GLY A 436 16.20 13.85 -8.25
N TYR A 437 16.70 12.67 -8.55
CA TYR A 437 15.96 11.41 -8.44
C TYR A 437 16.81 10.32 -7.78
N SER A 438 16.15 9.35 -7.16
CA SER A 438 16.80 8.13 -6.66
C SER A 438 17.21 7.25 -7.84
N VAL A 439 18.46 6.81 -7.87
CA VAL A 439 18.94 5.89 -8.91
C VAL A 439 18.33 4.49 -8.73
N ASP A 440 18.09 4.08 -7.48
CA ASP A 440 17.56 2.75 -7.17
C ASP A 440 16.08 2.61 -7.52
N THR A 441 15.30 3.69 -7.39
CA THR A 441 13.83 3.64 -7.55
C THR A 441 13.30 4.53 -8.68
N GLY A 442 14.15 5.34 -9.32
CA GLY A 442 13.75 6.35 -10.30
C GLY A 442 12.92 7.51 -9.72
N ARG A 443 12.65 7.54 -8.41
CA ARG A 443 11.77 8.51 -7.77
C ARG A 443 12.37 9.90 -7.67
N ASN A 444 11.59 10.89 -8.11
CA ASN A 444 11.91 12.30 -7.94
C ASN A 444 11.99 12.65 -6.44
N VAL A 445 12.99 13.46 -6.10
CA VAL A 445 13.31 13.88 -4.74
C VAL A 445 13.06 15.38 -4.64
N TYR A 446 12.08 15.74 -3.80
CA TYR A 446 11.79 17.13 -3.48
C TYR A 446 12.22 17.45 -2.05
N LEU A 447 12.54 18.71 -1.79
CA LEU A 447 12.86 19.22 -0.45
C LEU A 447 11.98 20.41 -0.10
N GLN A 448 11.55 20.46 1.16
CA GLN A 448 10.96 21.65 1.76
C GLN A 448 11.76 22.05 3.00
N PRO A 449 12.81 22.88 2.85
CA PRO A 449 13.67 23.26 3.96
C PRO A 449 12.91 23.89 5.14
N SER A 450 11.79 24.56 4.87
CA SER A 450 10.95 25.21 5.88
C SER A 450 10.17 24.23 6.76
N LEU A 451 9.95 22.98 6.36
CA LEU A 451 9.21 22.00 7.19
C LEU A 451 9.99 21.61 8.45
N ALA A 452 11.32 21.56 8.38
CA ALA A 452 12.18 21.20 9.50
C ALA A 452 12.03 22.15 10.70
N SER A 453 11.63 23.41 10.47
CA SER A 453 11.46 24.42 11.52
C SER A 453 10.04 24.46 12.12
N GLN A 454 9.08 23.74 11.54
CA GLN A 454 7.66 23.82 11.91
C GLN A 454 7.23 22.81 12.98
N GLY A 455 8.13 21.92 13.41
CA GLY A 455 7.83 20.92 14.44
C GLY A 455 6.69 19.99 14.05
N VAL A 456 6.63 19.61 12.77
CA VAL A 456 5.58 18.73 12.24
C VAL A 456 5.57 17.41 13.02
N LYS A 457 4.39 17.00 13.49
CA LYS A 457 4.26 15.77 14.29
C LYS A 457 4.66 14.55 13.46
N GLY A 458 5.60 13.76 13.97
CA GLY A 458 6.08 12.54 13.31
C GLY A 458 7.29 12.72 12.39
N THR A 459 7.97 13.87 12.45
CA THR A 459 9.25 14.06 11.74
C THR A 459 10.35 13.19 12.35
N VAL A 460 11.18 12.61 11.48
CA VAL A 460 12.39 11.87 11.88
C VAL A 460 13.47 12.83 12.39
N THR A 461 13.50 14.06 11.85
CA THR A 461 14.45 15.09 12.22
C THR A 461 13.81 16.48 12.19
N ASN A 462 14.23 17.34 13.11
CA ASN A 462 13.96 18.78 13.11
C ASN A 462 15.27 19.57 12.98
N ALA A 463 16.33 18.93 12.48
CA ALA A 463 17.62 19.56 12.30
C ALA A 463 17.53 20.65 11.23
N LEU A 464 17.90 21.88 11.61
CA LEU A 464 17.96 23.03 10.71
C LEU A 464 19.30 23.15 9.98
N ALA A 465 20.25 22.26 10.30
CA ALA A 465 21.59 22.25 9.74
C ALA A 465 21.73 21.11 8.73
N SER A 466 22.36 21.42 7.59
CA SER A 466 22.76 20.47 6.57
C SER A 466 24.28 20.53 6.37
N ALA A 467 24.87 19.39 6.01
CA ALA A 467 26.30 19.30 5.73
C ALA A 467 26.51 18.66 4.35
N PHE A 468 27.29 19.33 3.49
CA PHE A 468 27.67 18.85 2.18
C PHE A 468 29.15 18.43 2.21
N VAL A 469 29.42 17.12 2.24
CA VAL A 469 30.76 16.53 2.43
C VAL A 469 31.11 15.63 1.25
N GLY A 470 32.40 15.53 0.88
CA GLY A 470 32.85 14.81 -0.32
C GLY A 470 34.16 15.38 -0.90
N SER A 471 34.74 14.67 -1.88
CA SER A 471 36.02 15.02 -2.53
C SER A 471 35.89 16.21 -3.50
N LEU A 472 37.03 16.76 -3.95
CA LEU A 472 37.06 17.80 -4.98
C LEU A 472 36.42 17.27 -6.28
N GLY A 473 35.57 18.06 -6.92
CA GLY A 473 34.82 17.63 -8.11
C GLY A 473 33.54 16.83 -7.83
N GLY A 474 33.31 16.37 -6.58
CA GLY A 474 32.12 15.60 -6.21
C GLY A 474 30.80 16.38 -6.12
N GLY A 475 30.67 17.53 -6.79
CA GLY A 475 29.39 18.27 -6.88
C GLY A 475 28.93 19.05 -5.64
N LYS A 476 29.68 19.04 -4.52
CA LYS A 476 29.29 19.73 -3.27
C LYS A 476 28.86 21.18 -3.45
N SER A 477 29.71 22.01 -4.08
CA SER A 477 29.44 23.43 -4.29
C SER A 477 28.22 23.62 -5.18
N PHE A 478 28.08 22.79 -6.22
CA PHE A 478 26.93 22.83 -7.12
C PHE A 478 25.63 22.51 -6.38
N CYS A 479 25.57 21.41 -5.64
CA CYS A 479 24.38 20.98 -4.90
C CYS A 479 23.95 22.03 -3.86
N ASN A 480 24.89 22.58 -3.08
CA ASN A 480 24.58 23.66 -2.13
C ASN A 480 24.09 24.92 -2.84
N ASN A 481 24.73 25.33 -3.95
CA ASN A 481 24.31 26.50 -4.71
C ASN A 481 22.91 26.31 -5.32
N LEU A 482 22.60 25.11 -5.82
CA LEU A 482 21.29 24.76 -6.37
C LEU A 482 20.21 24.89 -5.29
N LEU A 483 20.44 24.29 -4.11
CA LEU A 483 19.51 24.39 -2.99
C LEU A 483 19.31 25.83 -2.55
N VAL A 484 20.38 26.62 -2.43
CA VAL A 484 20.30 28.05 -2.06
C VAL A 484 19.53 28.85 -3.11
N TYR A 485 19.83 28.66 -4.40
CA TYR A 485 19.15 29.35 -5.49
C TYR A 485 17.64 29.10 -5.43
N TYR A 486 17.22 27.84 -5.36
CA TYR A 486 15.80 27.51 -5.26
C TYR A 486 15.17 27.92 -3.93
N ALA A 487 15.89 27.85 -2.81
CA ALA A 487 15.38 28.33 -1.54
C ALA A 487 15.05 29.83 -1.57
N VAL A 488 15.89 30.64 -2.25
CA VAL A 488 15.64 32.07 -2.47
C VAL A 488 14.45 32.28 -3.42
N LEU A 489 14.37 31.52 -4.51
CA LEU A 489 13.23 31.56 -5.43
C LEU A 489 11.90 31.22 -4.73
N PHE A 490 11.91 30.31 -3.76
CA PHE A 490 10.75 29.93 -2.95
C PHE A 490 10.42 30.94 -1.83
N GLY A 491 11.15 32.06 -1.74
CA GLY A 491 10.90 33.16 -0.81
C GLY A 491 11.82 33.20 0.41
N GLY A 492 12.81 32.31 0.48
CA GLY A 492 13.83 32.32 1.51
C GLY A 492 14.84 33.47 1.36
N GLN A 493 15.60 33.72 2.43
CA GLN A 493 16.74 34.64 2.42
C GLN A 493 18.02 33.84 2.64
N ALA A 494 19.04 34.11 1.83
CA ALA A 494 20.33 33.44 1.92
C ALA A 494 21.45 34.42 2.28
N LEU A 495 22.25 34.05 3.28
CA LEU A 495 23.53 34.69 3.58
C LEU A 495 24.64 33.68 3.30
N LEU A 496 25.55 34.02 2.39
CA LEU A 496 26.64 33.14 1.97
C LEU A 496 27.99 33.73 2.38
N LEU A 497 28.78 32.94 3.10
CA LEU A 497 30.19 33.24 3.35
C LEU A 497 31.03 32.50 2.31
N ASP A 498 31.63 33.23 1.39
CA ASP A 498 32.35 32.67 0.25
C ASP A 498 33.85 33.04 0.27
N PRO A 499 34.67 32.37 1.08
CA PRO A 499 36.09 32.70 1.20
C PRO A 499 36.88 32.46 -0.09
N LYS A 500 36.34 31.68 -1.04
CA LYS A 500 36.97 31.39 -2.32
C LYS A 500 36.57 32.34 -3.44
N SER A 501 35.62 33.24 -3.18
CA SER A 501 35.08 34.19 -4.17
C SER A 501 34.53 33.51 -5.43
N GLU A 502 34.00 32.29 -5.32
CA GLU A 502 33.39 31.54 -6.43
C GLU A 502 32.06 32.15 -6.90
N ARG A 503 31.43 32.99 -6.07
CA ARG A 503 30.06 33.51 -6.24
C ARG A 503 30.03 35.01 -6.52
N GLY A 504 31.20 35.63 -6.69
CA GLY A 504 31.36 37.08 -6.90
C GLY A 504 30.65 37.62 -8.16
N ASN A 505 30.48 36.78 -9.18
CA ASN A 505 29.87 37.17 -10.46
C ASN A 505 28.39 36.80 -10.57
N TRP A 506 27.74 36.34 -9.50
CA TRP A 506 26.35 35.88 -9.57
C TRP A 506 25.35 36.96 -10.03
N LYS A 507 25.63 38.24 -9.77
CA LYS A 507 24.83 39.35 -10.32
C LYS A 507 24.79 39.37 -11.85
N GLU A 508 25.89 38.97 -12.49
CA GLU A 508 26.01 38.97 -13.95
C GLU A 508 25.49 37.65 -14.54
N THR A 509 25.73 36.52 -13.85
CA THR A 509 25.38 35.19 -14.35
C THR A 509 23.96 34.73 -14.02
N LEU A 510 23.27 35.39 -13.08
CA LEU A 510 21.88 35.13 -12.70
C LEU A 510 21.04 36.41 -12.91
N PRO A 511 20.91 36.90 -14.16
CA PRO A 511 20.28 38.18 -14.45
C PRO A 511 18.82 38.26 -13.96
N GLU A 512 18.11 37.14 -13.92
CA GLU A 512 16.71 37.04 -13.51
C GLU A 512 16.47 37.38 -12.02
N ILE A 513 17.50 37.23 -11.17
CA ILE A 513 17.44 37.56 -9.74
C ILE A 513 18.48 38.60 -9.32
N ALA A 514 19.21 39.20 -10.27
CA ALA A 514 20.34 40.09 -9.99
C ALA A 514 19.99 41.28 -9.07
N HIS A 515 18.76 41.77 -9.15
CA HIS A 515 18.24 42.87 -8.33
C HIS A 515 18.04 42.50 -6.85
N GLU A 516 17.93 41.22 -6.51
CA GLU A 516 17.85 40.71 -5.13
C GLU A 516 19.19 40.18 -4.60
N ILE A 517 20.25 40.16 -5.43
CA ILE A 517 21.59 39.75 -5.01
C ILE A 517 22.37 40.94 -4.46
N ASN A 518 23.04 40.78 -3.33
CA ASN A 518 23.99 41.75 -2.78
C ASN A 518 25.31 41.06 -2.46
N ILE A 519 26.42 41.64 -2.94
CA ILE A 519 27.77 41.10 -2.76
C ILE A 519 28.59 42.15 -2.04
N VAL A 520 29.14 41.77 -0.89
CA VAL A 520 30.00 42.60 -0.05
C VAL A 520 31.35 41.91 0.05
N ASN A 521 32.38 42.52 -0.54
CA ASN A 521 33.74 42.02 -0.44
C ASN A 521 34.40 42.60 0.81
N LEU A 522 34.74 41.71 1.76
CA LEU A 522 35.48 42.05 2.97
C LEU A 522 36.98 41.90 2.69
N THR A 523 37.54 42.76 1.85
CA THR A 523 39.00 42.85 1.66
C THR A 523 39.60 43.84 2.65
N SER A 524 40.81 43.55 3.13
CA SER A 524 41.59 44.48 3.95
C SER A 524 42.31 45.49 3.06
N ASP A 525 41.60 46.42 2.43
CA ASP A 525 42.26 47.55 1.75
C ASP A 525 42.56 48.68 2.74
N LYS A 526 43.57 48.41 3.59
CA LYS A 526 44.53 49.37 4.13
C LYS A 526 45.89 48.69 4.28
N GLY A 527 46.66 48.74 3.20
CA GLY A 527 48.12 48.71 3.20
C GLY A 527 48.60 49.96 2.47
#